data_AF-A0A6L6YKA0-F1
#
_entry.id   AF-A0A6L6YKA0-F1
#
_cell.length_a   1.000
_cell.length_b   1.000
_cell.length_c   1.000
_cell.angle_alpha   90.00
_cell.angle_beta   90.00
_cell.angle_gamma   90.00
#
_symmetry.space_group_name_H-M   'P 1'
#
loop_
_entity.id
_entity.type
_entity.pdbx_description
1 polymer ?
#
loop_
_entity_poly.entity_id
_entity_poly.type
_entity_poly.pdbx_seq_one_letter_code
_entity_poly.pdbx_strand_id
1 'polypeptide(L)' 'MELTRAKAQEIISDYITWYNTERIQRSLGYVSPEEFKGSM' A
#
# COMPACT_ATOMS: atom_id res chain seq x y z
N MET A 1 -24.89 -2.54 -0.95
CA MET A 1 -23.97 -2.46 0.20
C MET A 1 -23.65 -0.99 0.39
N GLU A 2 -24.13 -0.36 1.46
CA GLU A 2 -23.79 1.04 1.71
C GLU A 2 -22.36 1.16 2.24
N LEU A 3 -21.62 2.10 1.68
CA LEU A 3 -20.23 2.34 2.03
C LEU A 3 -20.20 3.38 3.16
N THR A 4 -20.13 2.91 4.41
CA THR A 4 -20.03 3.80 5.56
C THR A 4 -18.66 4.46 5.61
N ARG A 5 -18.56 5.61 6.29
CA ARG A 5 -17.27 6.28 6.51
C ARG A 5 -16.25 5.36 7.19
N ALA A 6 -16.69 4.58 8.17
CA ALA A 6 -15.83 3.60 8.86
C ALA A 6 -15.33 2.54 7.87
N LYS A 7 -16.21 2.00 7.02
CA LYS A 7 -15.80 1.00 6.03
C LYS A 7 -14.85 1.57 4.98
N ALA A 8 -15.05 2.82 4.57
CA ALA A 8 -14.13 3.52 3.67
C ALA A 8 -12.73 3.67 4.29
N GLN A 9 -12.66 4.00 5.59
CA GLN A 9 -11.38 4.13 6.31
C GLN A 9 -10.62 2.80 6.38
N GLU A 10 -11.32 1.69 6.65
CA GLU A 10 -10.71 0.35 6.61
C GLU A 10 -10.12 0.05 5.23
N ILE A 11 -10.91 0.22 4.17
CA ILE A 11 -10.46 -0.06 2.79
C ILE A 11 -9.24 0.79 2.42
N ILE A 12 -9.24 2.08 2.79
CA ILE A 12 -8.12 2.98 2.53
C ILE A 12 -6.88 2.54 3.32
N SER A 13 -7.04 2.18 4.60
CA SER A 13 -5.94 1.71 5.44
C SER A 13 -5.31 0.43 4.90
N ASP A 14 -6.15 -0.53 4.49
CA ASP A 14 -5.72 -1.79 3.90
C ASP A 14 -4.96 -1.54 2.60
N TYR A 15 -5.48 -0.65 1.75
CA TYR A 15 -4.82 -0.28 0.50
C TYR A 15 -3.48 0.39 0.71
N ILE A 16 -3.37 1.32 1.67
CA ILE A 16 -2.11 2.01 1.99
C ILE A 16 -1.08 1.00 2.47
N THR A 17 -1.48 0.08 3.35
CA THR A 17 -0.60 -0.99 3.86
C THR A 17 -0.07 -1.82 2.70
N TRP A 18 -0.97 -2.41 1.90
CA TRP A 18 -0.60 -3.20 0.73
C TRP A 18 0.31 -2.42 -0.23
N TYR A 19 -0.01 -1.16 -0.53
CA TYR A 19 0.77 -0.34 -1.45
C TYR A 19 2.21 -0.15 -0.96
N ASN A 20 2.39 0.10 0.33
CA ASN A 20 3.69 0.41 0.90
C ASN A 20 4.57 -0.84 1.12
N THR A 21 3.97 -1.97 1.50
CA THR A 21 4.73 -3.16 1.96
C THR A 21 4.66 -4.36 1.02
N GLU A 22 3.61 -4.49 0.22
CA GLU A 22 3.37 -5.71 -0.58
C GLU A 22 3.44 -5.45 -2.08
N ARG A 23 3.11 -4.24 -2.54
CA ARG A 23 3.07 -3.91 -3.97
C ARG A 23 4.47 -3.77 -4.55
N ILE A 24 4.87 -4.78 -5.31
CA ILE A 24 6.12 -4.79 -6.06
C ILE A 24 6.04 -3.92 -7.33
N GLN A 25 7.03 -3.05 -7.54
CA GLN A 25 7.07 -2.14 -8.70
C GLN A 25 8.35 -2.31 -9.53
N ARG A 26 8.21 -2.54 -10.85
CA ARG A 26 9.35 -2.65 -11.77
C ARG A 26 10.25 -1.40 -11.74
N SER A 27 9.66 -0.20 -11.67
CA SER A 27 10.40 1.07 -11.60
C SER A 27 11.23 1.23 -10.32
N LEU A 28 10.90 0.48 -9.26
CA LEU A 28 11.66 0.43 -8.01
C LEU A 28 12.66 -0.74 -8.00
N GLY A 29 12.83 -1.48 -9.10
CA GLY A 29 13.70 -2.65 -9.13
C GLY A 29 13.04 -3.93 -8.60
N TYR A 30 11.71 -4.03 -8.72
CA TYR A 30 10.93 -5.17 -8.20
C TYR A 30 10.95 -5.30 -6.67
N VAL A 31 10.93 -4.17 -5.99
CA VAL A 31 10.71 -4.09 -4.54
C VAL A 31 9.47 -3.25 -4.22
N SER A 32 9.00 -3.32 -2.98
CA SER A 32 7.96 -2.45 -2.44
C SER A 32 8.49 -1.04 -2.15
N PRO A 33 7.61 -0.02 -2.02
CA PRO A 33 8.04 1.32 -1.63
C PRO A 33 8.83 1.40 -0.33
N GLU A 34 8.48 0.61 0.69
CA GLU A 34 9.20 0.56 1.97
C GLU A 34 10.60 -0.03 1.80
N GLU A 35 10.73 -1.17 1.10
CA GLU A 35 12.03 -1.79 0.82
C GLU A 35 12.94 -0.85 0.02
N PHE A 36 12.39 -0.12 -0.95
CA PHE A 36 13.15 0.87 -1.71
C PHE A 36 13.69 2.00 -0.82
N LYS A 37 12.85 2.57 0.07
CA LYS A 37 13.29 3.61 1.01
C LYS A 37 14.42 3.12 1.93
N GLY A 38 14.36 1.87 2.38
CA GLY A 38 15.39 1.28 3.26
C GLY A 38 16.72 0.98 2.56
N SER A 39 16.76 1.04 1.22
CA SER A 39 17.96 0.79 0.41
C SER A 39 18.78 2.05 0.08
N MET A 40 18.25 3.23 0.40
CA MET A 40 18.91 4.53 0.22
C MET A 40 19.74 4.94 1.44
#